data_AF-A0A2E5S0L9-F1
#
_entry.id   AF-A0A2E5S0L9-F1
#
_cell.length_a   1.000
_cell.length_b   1.000
_cell.length_c   1.000
_cell.angle_alpha   90.00
_cell.angle_beta   90.00
_cell.angle_gamma   90.00
#
_symmetry.space_group_name_H-M   'P 1'
#
loop_
_entity.id
_entity.type
_entity.pdbx_description
1 polymer ?
#
loop_
_entity_poly.entity_id
_entity_poly.type
_entity_poly.pdbx_seq_one_letter_code
_entity_poly.pdbx_strand_id
1 'polypeptide(L)'
;MSASGGADCAAVEPLDREVQSRTPEAVLKALLDGPTSRETLEGAYSAIDRGTKLVSIKEEGQTIIADFSNIPDGDSCRAKSIHAQIEQSISHNFPGKSIKILSQGQPVK
;
A
#
# COMPACT_ATOMS: atom_id res chain seq x y z
N MET A 1 20.69 20.38 21.63
CA MET A 1 20.19 19.05 21.19
C MET A 1 19.10 19.34 20.17
N SER A 2 19.42 19.26 18.88
CA SER A 2 18.49 19.58 17.81
C SER A 2 17.57 18.39 17.58
N ALA A 3 16.31 18.50 18.02
CA ALA A 3 15.28 17.54 17.67
C ALA A 3 14.87 17.78 16.22
N SER A 4 15.59 17.17 15.27
CA SER A 4 15.05 16.92 13.93
C SER A 4 14.06 15.75 14.04
N GLY A 5 12.92 16.01 14.69
CA GLY A 5 11.79 15.09 14.73
C GLY A 5 11.08 15.07 13.38
N GLY A 6 11.77 14.60 12.34
CA GLY A 6 11.10 14.21 11.10
C GLY A 6 10.50 12.83 11.32
N ALA A 7 9.18 12.74 11.45
CA ALA A 7 8.50 11.45 11.49
C ALA A 7 8.89 10.66 10.22
N ASP A 8 9.31 9.40 10.37
CA ASP A 8 9.57 8.54 9.23
C ASP A 8 8.24 8.24 8.53
N CYS A 9 8.00 8.93 7.41
CA CYS A 9 6.77 8.83 6.64
C CYS A 9 6.58 7.46 5.97
N ALA A 10 7.63 6.61 5.95
CA ALA A 10 7.56 5.23 5.47
C ALA A 10 7.30 4.21 6.59
N ALA A 11 7.22 4.63 7.86
CA ALA A 11 6.85 3.74 8.94
C ALA A 11 5.39 3.28 8.78
N VAL A 12 5.19 1.96 8.70
CA VAL A 12 3.87 1.31 8.58
C VAL A 12 3.77 0.26 9.67
N GLU A 13 2.72 0.33 10.48
CA GLU A 13 2.38 -0.71 11.44
C GLU A 13 1.44 -1.74 10.79
N PRO A 14 1.76 -3.04 10.86
CA PRO A 14 0.90 -4.06 10.30
C PRO A 14 -0.36 -4.24 11.16
N LEU A 15 -1.48 -4.47 10.48
CA LEU A 15 -2.73 -4.89 11.10
C LEU A 15 -3.18 -6.19 10.43
N ASP A 16 -3.28 -7.26 11.22
CA ASP A 16 -3.71 -8.56 10.73
C ASP A 16 -5.20 -8.57 10.43
N ARG A 17 -5.56 -9.02 9.22
CA ARG A 17 -6.95 -9.17 8.78
C ARG A 17 -7.12 -10.39 7.91
N GLU A 18 -8.25 -11.08 8.09
CA GLU A 18 -8.63 -12.19 7.23
C GLU A 18 -9.11 -11.69 5.86
N VAL A 19 -8.60 -12.33 4.80
CA VAL A 19 -9.03 -12.12 3.42
C VAL A 19 -9.51 -13.44 2.82
N GLN A 20 -10.43 -13.37 1.87
CA GLN A 20 -11.03 -14.58 1.26
C GLN A 20 -10.01 -15.49 0.57
N SER A 21 -8.91 -14.93 0.04
CA SER A 21 -7.82 -15.70 -0.54
C SER A 21 -6.48 -14.97 -0.36
N ARG A 22 -5.40 -15.73 -0.20
CA ARG A 22 -4.04 -15.19 -0.10
C ARG A 22 -3.45 -14.96 -1.51
N THR A 23 -4.07 -14.06 -2.27
CA THR A 23 -3.57 -13.62 -3.58
C THR A 23 -3.13 -12.15 -3.51
N PRO A 24 -2.15 -11.70 -4.32
CA PRO A 24 -1.74 -10.29 -4.35
C PRO A 24 -2.91 -9.34 -4.60
N GLU A 25 -3.82 -9.74 -5.49
CA GLU A 25 -5.02 -8.97 -5.81
C GLU A 25 -5.94 -8.82 -4.59
N ALA A 26 -6.22 -9.91 -3.86
CA ALA A 26 -7.09 -9.86 -2.69
C ALA A 26 -6.47 -9.03 -1.55
N VAL A 27 -5.16 -9.15 -1.32
CA VAL A 27 -4.44 -8.35 -0.32
C VAL A 27 -4.50 -6.86 -0.66
N LEU A 28 -4.23 -6.49 -1.91
CA LEU A 28 -4.27 -5.10 -2.34
C LEU A 28 -5.69 -4.53 -2.33
N LYS A 29 -6.70 -5.29 -2.77
CA LYS A 29 -8.11 -4.86 -2.68
C LYS A 29 -8.50 -4.60 -1.23
N ALA A 30 -8.15 -5.50 -0.32
CA ALA A 30 -8.39 -5.32 1.09
C ALA A 30 -7.70 -4.03 1.59
N LEU A 31 -6.44 -3.79 1.23
CA LEU A 31 -5.74 -2.54 1.58
C LEU A 31 -6.48 -1.29 1.06
N LEU A 32 -6.97 -1.31 -0.18
CA LEU A 32 -7.69 -0.20 -0.81
C LEU A 32 -9.07 0.06 -0.18
N ASP A 33 -9.74 -0.96 0.33
CA ASP A 33 -10.97 -0.80 1.11
C ASP A 33 -10.72 0.00 2.40
N GLY A 34 -9.46 0.04 2.84
CA GLY A 34 -9.02 0.73 4.04
C GLY A 34 -9.41 0.00 5.33
N PRO A 35 -9.15 0.63 6.49
CA PRO A 35 -9.62 0.12 7.76
C PRO A 35 -11.15 0.24 7.86
N THR A 36 -11.75 -0.78 8.46
CA THR A 36 -13.16 -0.78 8.86
C THR A 36 -13.40 0.27 9.95
N SER A 37 -14.67 0.63 10.18
CA SER A 37 -15.04 1.57 11.25
C SER A 37 -14.52 1.15 12.62
N ARG A 38 -14.46 -0.15 12.90
CA ARG A 38 -13.91 -0.66 14.16
C ARG A 38 -12.40 -0.45 14.25
N GLU A 39 -11.66 -0.83 13.23
CA GLU A 39 -10.20 -0.68 13.18
C GLU A 39 -9.81 0.81 13.26
N THR A 40 -10.57 1.71 12.62
CA THR A 40 -10.37 3.16 12.76
C THR A 40 -10.58 3.64 14.19
N LEU A 41 -11.57 3.13 14.91
CA LEU A 41 -11.79 3.45 16.34
C LEU A 41 -10.64 2.93 17.22
N GLU A 42 -9.99 1.84 16.81
CA GLU A 42 -8.82 1.26 17.44
C GLU A 42 -7.51 1.97 17.04
N GLY A 43 -7.58 2.98 16.15
CA GLY A 43 -6.47 3.85 15.77
C GLY A 43 -5.85 3.55 14.40
N ALA A 44 -6.35 2.54 13.68
CA ALA A 44 -5.85 2.22 12.34
C ALA A 44 -6.19 3.31 11.33
N TYR A 45 -5.25 3.60 10.44
CA TYR A 45 -5.37 4.64 9.42
C TYR A 45 -4.74 4.17 8.10
N SER A 46 -5.36 4.55 6.98
CA SER A 46 -4.77 4.39 5.65
C SER A 46 -4.50 5.75 5.03
N ALA A 47 -3.33 5.90 4.42
CA ALA A 47 -2.96 7.11 3.69
C ALA A 47 -3.53 7.13 2.27
N ILE A 48 -4.08 6.00 1.80
CA ILE A 48 -4.59 5.83 0.45
C ILE A 48 -5.95 6.52 0.31
N ASP A 49 -6.13 7.24 -0.79
CA ASP A 49 -7.39 7.93 -1.06
C ASP A 49 -8.55 6.97 -1.20
N ARG A 50 -9.66 7.30 -0.53
CA ARG A 50 -10.91 6.57 -0.70
C ARG A 50 -11.34 6.59 -2.16
N GLY A 51 -11.66 5.42 -2.69
CA GLY A 51 -12.08 5.25 -4.07
C GLY A 51 -10.92 5.03 -5.06
N THR A 52 -9.66 4.99 -4.61
CA THR A 52 -8.57 4.42 -5.40
C THR A 52 -8.88 2.96 -5.72
N LYS A 53 -8.74 2.59 -6.99
CA LYS A 53 -9.04 1.25 -7.50
C LYS A 53 -7.78 0.58 -8.00
N LEU A 54 -7.70 -0.74 -7.81
CA LEU A 54 -6.76 -1.59 -8.54
C LEU A 54 -7.31 -1.79 -9.96
N VAL A 55 -6.66 -1.18 -10.95
CA VAL A 55 -7.06 -1.23 -12.37
C VAL A 55 -6.61 -2.54 -12.99
N SER A 56 -5.36 -2.94 -12.74
CA SER A 56 -4.83 -4.22 -13.20
C SER A 56 -3.75 -4.73 -12.26
N ILE A 57 -3.52 -6.04 -12.29
CA ILE A 57 -2.43 -6.68 -11.59
C ILE A 57 -1.88 -7.81 -12.44
N LYS A 58 -0.55 -7.93 -12.47
CA LYS A 58 0.17 -8.99 -13.15
C LYS A 58 1.31 -9.48 -12.29
N GLU A 59 1.57 -10.77 -12.34
CA GLU A 59 2.74 -11.37 -11.71
C GLU A 59 3.75 -11.77 -12.79
N GLU A 60 4.97 -11.25 -12.70
CA GLU A 60 6.09 -11.55 -13.57
C GLU A 60 7.24 -12.10 -12.72
N GLY A 61 7.23 -13.42 -12.52
CA GLY A 61 8.21 -14.09 -11.66
C GLY A 61 8.09 -13.62 -10.20
N GLN A 62 9.11 -12.92 -9.70
CA GLN A 62 9.13 -12.37 -8.34
C GLN A 62 8.58 -10.96 -8.24
N THR A 63 8.18 -10.33 -9.36
CA THR A 63 7.67 -8.96 -9.36
C THR A 63 6.18 -8.95 -9.62
N ILE A 64 5.43 -8.36 -8.70
CA ILE A 64 4.01 -8.02 -8.88
C ILE A 64 3.96 -6.62 -9.48
N ILE A 65 3.28 -6.47 -10.61
CA ILE A 65 3.03 -5.18 -11.24
C ILE A 65 1.57 -4.83 -10.97
N ALA A 66 1.33 -3.78 -10.19
CA ALA A 66 -0.01 -3.34 -9.81
C ALA A 66 -0.27 -1.93 -10.33
N ASP A 67 -1.32 -1.79 -11.14
CA ASP A 67 -1.75 -0.51 -11.68
C ASP A 67 -2.99 0.00 -10.94
N PHE A 68 -2.92 1.24 -10.49
CA PHE A 68 -3.95 1.87 -9.70
C PHE A 68 -4.56 3.06 -10.43
N SER A 69 -5.80 3.39 -10.10
CA SER A 69 -6.51 4.51 -10.74
C SER A 69 -5.95 5.87 -10.34
N ASN A 70 -5.41 5.97 -9.12
CA ASN A 70 -4.85 7.19 -8.56
C ASN A 70 -3.91 6.87 -7.40
N ILE A 71 -2.61 6.88 -7.66
CA ILE A 71 -1.55 6.87 -6.66
C ILE A 71 -0.65 8.09 -6.94
N PRO A 72 -0.35 8.93 -5.94
CA PRO A 72 0.54 10.07 -6.13
C PRO A 72 1.97 9.61 -6.41
N ASP A 73 2.63 10.34 -7.30
CA ASP A 73 4.04 10.18 -7.64
C ASP A 73 4.91 11.18 -6.85
N GLY A 74 6.16 10.83 -6.56
CA GLY A 74 7.18 11.73 -6.02
C GLY A 74 7.38 11.70 -4.50
N ASP A 75 8.19 12.64 -4.00
CA ASP A 75 8.84 12.55 -2.69
C ASP A 75 8.02 13.04 -1.47
N SER A 76 6.74 13.34 -1.66
CA SER A 76 5.91 13.83 -0.56
C SER A 76 5.73 12.76 0.53
N CYS A 77 5.62 13.17 1.80
CA CYS A 77 5.36 12.22 2.90
C CYS A 77 4.10 11.39 2.68
N ARG A 78 3.08 11.97 2.03
CA ARG A 78 1.86 11.25 1.66
C ARG A 78 2.14 10.16 0.63
N ALA A 79 2.88 10.48 -0.44
CA ALA A 79 3.25 9.51 -1.45
C ALA A 79 4.09 8.37 -0.85
N LYS A 80 5.11 8.72 -0.05
CA LYS A 80 5.95 7.73 0.67
C LYS A 80 5.15 6.81 1.58
N SER A 81 4.20 7.36 2.34
CA SER A 81 3.34 6.56 3.23
C SER A 81 2.44 5.60 2.43
N ILE A 82 1.85 6.07 1.33
CA ILE A 82 1.01 5.24 0.45
C ILE A 82 1.84 4.12 -0.17
N HIS A 83 3.00 4.44 -0.75
CA HIS A 83 3.87 3.46 -1.39
C HIS A 83 4.35 2.43 -0.37
N ALA A 84 4.76 2.87 0.83
CA ALA A 84 5.16 1.97 1.91
C ALA A 84 4.02 1.05 2.34
N GLN A 85 2.78 1.54 2.46
CA GLN A 85 1.62 0.69 2.80
C GLN A 85 1.40 -0.41 1.75
N ILE A 86 1.53 -0.08 0.46
CA ILE A 86 1.39 -1.02 -0.65
C ILE A 86 2.53 -2.05 -0.64
N GLU A 87 3.78 -1.58 -0.55
CA GLU A 87 4.98 -2.43 -0.54
C GLU A 87 5.00 -3.39 0.65
N GLN A 88 4.76 -2.89 1.85
CA GLN A 88 4.75 -3.70 3.07
C GLN A 88 3.62 -4.72 3.06
N SER A 89 2.45 -4.36 2.54
CA SER A 89 1.33 -5.31 2.41
C SER A 89 1.70 -6.50 1.53
N ILE A 90 2.41 -6.28 0.43
CA ILE A 90 2.89 -7.35 -0.45
C ILE A 90 4.03 -8.13 0.18
N SER A 91 5.06 -7.46 0.69
CA SER A 91 6.26 -8.13 1.22
C SER A 91 5.93 -9.00 2.44
N HIS A 92 5.03 -8.54 3.31
CA HIS A 92 4.57 -9.27 4.49
C HIS A 92 3.80 -10.54 4.10
N ASN A 93 2.92 -10.46 3.09
CA ASN A 93 2.08 -11.58 2.68
C ASN A 93 2.78 -12.53 1.70
N PHE A 94 3.76 -12.06 0.94
CA PHE A 94 4.47 -12.81 -0.09
C PHE A 94 5.99 -12.61 0.03
N PRO A 95 6.64 -13.24 1.02
CA PRO A 95 8.08 -13.12 1.21
C PRO A 95 8.85 -13.47 -0.07
N GLY A 96 9.76 -12.58 -0.47
CA GLY A 96 10.56 -12.73 -1.70
C GLY A 96 9.91 -12.18 -2.97
N LYS A 97 8.70 -11.62 -2.90
CA LYS A 97 8.11 -10.82 -3.98
C LYS A 97 8.38 -9.34 -3.78
N SER A 98 8.64 -8.64 -4.89
CA SER A 98 8.66 -7.18 -4.96
C SER A 98 7.40 -6.68 -5.66
N ILE A 99 7.05 -5.41 -5.46
CA ILE A 99 5.95 -4.75 -6.18
C ILE A 99 6.48 -3.57 -6.99
N LYS A 100 5.99 -3.44 -8.22
CA LYS A 100 6.11 -2.26 -9.07
C LYS A 100 4.75 -1.59 -9.14
N ILE A 101 4.67 -0.35 -8.65
CA ILE A 101 3.44 0.43 -8.58
C ILE A 101 3.32 1.27 -9.86
N LEU A 102 2.15 1.21 -10.49
CA LEU A 102 1.76 2.08 -11.61
C LEU A 102 0.52 2.91 -11.20
N SER A 103 0.39 4.09 -11.79
CA SER A 103 -0.78 4.95 -11.69
C SER A 103 -1.23 5.28 -13.12
N GLN A 104 -2.39 4.77 -13.52
CA GLN A 104 -2.94 4.92 -14.87
C GLN A 104 -1.96 4.46 -15.97
N GLY A 105 -1.30 3.33 -15.75
CA GLY A 105 -0.33 2.74 -16.66
C GLY A 105 1.06 3.40 -16.65
N GLN A 106 1.28 4.44 -15.85
CA GLN A 106 2.60 5.09 -15.70
C GLN A 106 3.28 4.64 -14.40
N PRO A 107 4.58 4.29 -14.41
CA PRO A 107 5.31 4.00 -13.18
C PRO A 107 5.34 5.22 -12.26
N VAL A 108 5.11 4.99 -10.97
CA VAL A 108 5.36 5.99 -9.91
C VAL A 108 6.74 5.76 -9.29
N LYS A 109 7.37 6.84 -8.84
CA LYS A 109 8.70 6.90 -8.23
C LYS A 109 8.63 7.22 -6.75
#